data_AF-A0AAD4X6G8-F1
#
_entry.id   AF-A0AAD4X6G8-F1
#
_cell.length_a   1.000
_cell.length_b   1.000
_cell.length_c   1.000
_cell.angle_alpha   90.00
_cell.angle_beta   90.00
_cell.angle_gamma   90.00
#
_symmetry.space_group_name_H-M   'P 1'
#
loop_
_entity.id
_entity.type
_entity.pdbx_description
1 polymer ?
#
loop_
_entity_poly.entity_id
_entity_poly.type
_entity_poly.pdbx_seq_one_letter_code
_entity_poly.pdbx_strand_id
1 'polypeptide(L)'
;MADASPTKEECSSSSTPTTTHDHDHHQNDHNQLIKVEEFGCQTRKLETPIRALVKKPKVGQSMEGRGTYVLSIEGIDVLNDEPVRFDVFVAKPQQEAAAGDGDEAGPDSEFGKFAGSLVELAGSSGTKSLDLGISYLIKDIEATDCDNLVVTLKPRSGEVSVGSVRVEYVLPDEDLDD
;
A
#
# COMPACT_ATOMS: atom_id res chain seq x y z
N MET A 1 33.38 57.02 56.12
CA MET A 1 32.85 56.19 55.00
C MET A 1 32.95 54.75 55.47
N ALA A 2 31.95 53.91 55.58
CA ALA A 2 30.50 54.01 55.44
C ALA A 2 29.91 52.93 56.37
N ASP A 3 28.69 53.19 56.85
CA ASP A 3 27.88 52.40 57.77
C ASP A 3 27.25 51.18 57.07
N ALA A 4 27.04 50.06 57.77
CA ALA A 4 26.19 48.98 57.28
C ALA A 4 25.53 48.21 58.43
N SER A 5 24.27 48.55 58.70
CA SER A 5 23.27 47.64 59.29
C SER A 5 22.59 46.79 58.20
N PRO A 6 22.05 45.60 58.54
CA PRO A 6 21.41 44.69 57.59
C PRO A 6 19.89 44.90 57.48
N THR A 7 19.31 44.57 56.33
CA THR A 7 17.85 44.44 56.13
C THR A 7 17.52 43.08 55.52
N LYS A 8 16.43 42.49 56.03
CA LYS A 8 15.85 41.18 55.66
C LYS A 8 14.97 41.31 54.40
N GLU A 9 14.75 40.19 53.69
CA GLU A 9 13.46 39.66 53.18
C GLU A 9 13.77 38.55 52.17
N GLU A 10 13.46 37.29 52.52
CA GLU A 10 12.25 36.52 52.19
C GLU A 10 12.32 35.78 50.85
N CYS A 11 12.21 34.46 50.98
CA CYS A 11 12.30 33.46 49.93
C CYS A 11 11.01 33.44 49.11
N SER A 12 11.14 33.50 47.78
CA SER A 12 10.09 33.05 46.85
C SER A 12 10.55 31.77 46.17
N SER A 13 9.81 30.69 46.45
CA SER A 13 9.97 29.36 45.88
C SER A 13 9.62 29.36 44.39
N SER A 14 10.52 28.82 43.56
CA SER A 14 10.14 28.27 42.24
C SER A 14 10.77 26.89 42.11
N SER A 15 9.92 25.88 41.91
CA SER A 15 10.31 24.49 41.74
C SER A 15 10.42 24.17 40.25
N THR A 16 11.60 23.79 39.80
CA THR A 16 11.83 23.09 38.52
C THR A 16 12.10 21.61 38.82
N PRO A 17 11.50 20.65 38.08
CA PRO A 17 11.84 19.25 38.24
C PRO A 17 13.10 18.87 37.43
N THR A 18 14.08 18.30 38.11
CA THR A 18 15.33 17.76 37.53
C THR A 18 15.24 16.23 37.42
N THR A 19 15.46 15.76 36.19
CA THR A 19 16.07 14.49 35.74
C THR A 19 16.24 13.36 36.75
N THR A 20 15.55 12.25 36.51
CA THR A 20 15.94 10.91 36.98
C THR A 20 16.18 10.03 35.76
N HIS A 21 17.30 9.31 35.83
CA HIS A 21 17.92 8.50 34.80
C HIS A 21 17.43 7.07 34.97
N ASP A 22 16.61 6.56 34.05
CA ASP A 22 16.19 5.15 34.04
C ASP A 22 16.53 4.49 32.70
N HIS A 23 16.99 3.25 32.80
CA HIS A 23 17.59 2.45 31.75
C HIS A 23 16.60 2.12 30.63
N ASP A 24 16.89 2.58 29.42
CA ASP A 24 16.18 2.22 28.19
C ASP A 24 16.48 0.76 27.82
N HIS A 25 15.53 -0.13 28.11
CA HIS A 25 15.48 -1.46 27.50
C HIS A 25 15.04 -1.29 26.05
N HIS A 26 16.00 -1.31 25.13
CA HIS A 26 15.75 -1.54 23.72
C HIS A 26 15.07 -2.89 23.50
N GLN A 27 13.78 -2.87 23.21
CA GLN A 27 13.10 -3.95 22.48
C GLN A 27 12.53 -3.35 21.19
N ASN A 28 13.39 -3.38 20.17
CA ASN A 28 13.03 -3.27 18.76
C ASN A 28 12.28 -4.55 18.38
N ASP A 29 10.95 -4.51 18.40
CA ASP A 29 10.13 -5.45 17.63
C ASP A 29 9.43 -4.65 16.51
N HIS A 30 10.06 -4.69 15.35
CA HIS A 30 9.65 -4.02 14.12
C HIS A 30 8.44 -4.72 13.51
N ASN A 31 7.25 -4.44 14.01
CA ASN A 31 5.99 -4.78 13.34
C ASN A 31 5.34 -3.50 12.79
N GLN A 32 6.10 -2.74 11.98
CA GLN A 32 5.58 -1.54 11.33
C GLN A 32 4.64 -1.97 10.18
N LEU A 33 3.34 -1.93 10.47
CA LEU A 33 2.30 -2.01 9.47
C LEU A 33 2.41 -0.78 8.55
N ILE A 34 2.40 -1.03 7.23
CA ILE A 34 2.52 0.04 6.22
C ILE A 34 1.12 0.53 5.91
N LYS A 35 0.83 1.79 6.25
CA LYS A 35 -0.38 2.47 5.81
C LYS A 35 -0.43 2.49 4.28
N VAL A 36 -1.47 1.91 3.71
CA VAL A 36 -1.65 1.83 2.26
C VAL A 36 -2.57 2.98 1.82
N GLU A 37 -2.12 3.80 0.88
CA GLU A 37 -2.94 4.86 0.27
C GLU A 37 -3.55 4.37 -1.04
N GLU A 38 -4.64 5.02 -1.49
CA GLU A 38 -5.13 4.80 -2.85
C GLU A 38 -4.05 5.18 -3.87
N PHE A 39 -3.99 4.45 -4.99
CA PHE A 39 -2.99 4.74 -6.05
C PHE A 39 -3.13 6.17 -6.58
N GLY A 40 -4.35 6.72 -6.58
CA GLY A 40 -4.68 8.06 -7.03
C GLY A 40 -4.63 8.21 -8.56
N CYS A 41 -4.72 9.46 -9.04
CA CYS A 41 -4.65 9.80 -10.48
C CYS A 41 -3.23 10.22 -10.93
N GLN A 42 -2.22 10.06 -10.07
CA GLN A 42 -0.86 10.52 -10.35
C GLN A 42 0.01 9.34 -10.77
N THR A 43 0.70 9.49 -11.90
CA THR A 43 1.69 8.53 -12.36
C THR A 43 2.82 8.38 -11.34
N ARG A 44 3.12 7.14 -10.93
CA ARG A 44 4.16 6.82 -9.94
C ARG A 44 5.28 6.00 -10.58
N LYS A 45 6.53 6.35 -10.27
CA LYS A 45 7.70 5.54 -10.64
C LYS A 45 7.83 4.34 -9.71
N LEU A 46 8.04 3.15 -10.26
CA LEU A 46 8.29 1.93 -9.50
C LEU A 46 9.79 1.76 -9.24
N GLU A 47 10.35 2.61 -8.37
CA GLU A 47 11.74 2.45 -7.88
C GLU A 47 11.80 1.48 -6.69
N THR A 48 10.75 1.49 -5.87
CA THR A 48 10.55 0.60 -4.73
C THR A 48 9.18 -0.07 -4.81
N PRO A 49 8.93 -1.16 -4.04
CA PRO A 49 7.60 -1.76 -4.01
C PRO A 49 6.55 -0.75 -3.57
N ILE A 50 5.53 -0.53 -4.41
CA ILE A 50 4.38 0.32 -4.09
C ILE A 50 3.24 -0.57 -3.67
N ARG A 51 2.64 -0.28 -2.52
CA ARG A 51 1.38 -0.87 -2.08
C ARG A 51 0.29 0.16 -2.25
N ALA A 52 -0.83 -0.24 -2.82
CA ALA A 52 -1.98 0.63 -3.00
C ALA A 52 -3.28 -0.07 -2.66
N LEU A 53 -4.19 0.69 -2.06
CA LEU A 53 -5.53 0.22 -1.75
C LEU A 53 -6.39 0.46 -2.99
N VAL A 54 -7.02 -0.61 -3.47
CA VAL A 54 -7.83 -0.57 -4.69
C VAL A 54 -9.23 -1.05 -4.36
N LYS A 55 -10.21 -0.21 -4.70
CA LYS A 55 -11.61 -0.52 -4.47
C LYS A 55 -12.05 -1.68 -5.37
N LYS A 56 -12.67 -2.70 -4.77
CA LYS A 56 -13.29 -3.81 -5.49
C LYS A 56 -14.74 -3.46 -5.83
N PRO A 57 -15.22 -3.68 -7.07
CA PRO A 57 -16.64 -3.53 -7.40
C PRO A 57 -17.49 -4.48 -6.56
N LYS A 58 -18.62 -4.00 -6.04
CA LYS A 58 -19.61 -4.86 -5.38
C LYS A 58 -20.50 -5.51 -6.44
N VAL A 59 -20.38 -6.82 -6.58
CA VAL A 59 -21.25 -7.62 -7.43
C VAL A 59 -22.35 -8.21 -6.56
N GLY A 60 -23.61 -8.04 -6.98
CA GLY A 60 -24.74 -8.66 -6.28
C GLY A 60 -24.69 -10.18 -6.40
N GLN A 61 -25.22 -10.90 -5.40
CA GLN A 61 -25.23 -12.37 -5.35
C GLN A 61 -25.79 -13.03 -6.63
N SER A 62 -26.72 -12.38 -7.33
CA SER A 62 -27.29 -12.86 -8.60
C SER A 62 -26.28 -12.91 -9.76
N MET A 63 -25.28 -12.04 -9.74
CA MET A 63 -24.23 -11.93 -10.76
C MET A 63 -22.94 -12.63 -10.34
N GLU A 64 -22.82 -13.04 -9.07
CA GLU A 64 -21.62 -13.68 -8.55
C GLU A 64 -21.32 -14.99 -9.29
N GLY A 65 -20.09 -15.11 -9.80
CA GLY A 65 -19.65 -16.27 -10.57
C GLY A 65 -20.03 -16.28 -12.04
N ARG A 66 -20.75 -15.27 -12.56
CA ARG A 66 -21.04 -15.13 -14.00
C ARG A 66 -19.93 -14.42 -14.76
N GLY A 67 -19.26 -13.48 -14.12
CA GLY A 67 -18.15 -12.69 -14.65
C GLY A 67 -16.82 -12.88 -13.91
N THR A 68 -15.83 -12.12 -14.34
CA THR A 68 -14.45 -12.15 -13.84
C THR A 68 -14.04 -10.78 -13.31
N TYR A 69 -13.52 -10.74 -12.08
CA TYR A 69 -12.75 -9.61 -11.58
C TYR A 69 -11.42 -9.50 -12.31
N VAL A 70 -11.18 -8.35 -12.93
CA VAL A 70 -9.96 -8.02 -13.67
C VAL A 70 -9.25 -6.88 -12.94
N LEU A 71 -7.98 -7.08 -12.59
CA LEU A 71 -7.07 -6.05 -12.11
C LEU A 71 -6.36 -5.44 -13.32
N SER A 72 -6.66 -4.18 -13.60
CA SER A 72 -6.08 -3.42 -14.71
C SER A 72 -5.06 -2.43 -14.20
N ILE A 73 -3.86 -2.51 -14.76
CA ILE A 73 -2.75 -1.57 -14.54
C ILE A 73 -2.55 -0.83 -15.85
N GLU A 74 -2.70 0.49 -15.83
CA GLU A 74 -2.62 1.33 -17.02
C GLU A 74 -1.56 2.41 -16.90
N GLY A 75 -1.19 3.02 -18.03
CA GLY A 75 -0.18 4.06 -18.05
C GLY A 75 1.20 3.52 -17.72
N ILE A 76 1.50 2.30 -18.19
CA ILE A 76 2.79 1.66 -17.96
C ILE A 76 3.76 2.21 -19.00
N ASP A 77 4.67 3.08 -18.56
CA ASP A 77 5.69 3.70 -19.40
C ASP A 77 7.09 3.25 -19.00
N VAL A 78 7.84 2.76 -19.98
CA VAL A 78 9.24 2.36 -19.82
C VAL A 78 10.10 3.62 -19.98
N LEU A 79 10.90 3.96 -18.96
CA LEU A 79 11.63 5.23 -18.94
C LEU A 79 12.96 5.18 -19.73
N ASN A 80 13.54 4.00 -19.86
CA ASN A 80 14.82 3.76 -20.52
C ASN A 80 14.71 2.63 -21.56
N ASP A 81 15.65 2.55 -22.50
CA ASP A 81 15.71 1.45 -23.49
C ASP A 81 16.31 0.16 -22.88
N GLU A 82 15.83 -0.21 -21.71
CA GLU A 82 16.25 -1.39 -20.96
C GLU A 82 15.04 -2.31 -20.72
N PRO A 83 15.25 -3.64 -20.61
CA PRO A 83 14.17 -4.55 -20.29
C PRO A 83 13.62 -4.28 -18.88
N VAL A 84 12.32 -4.05 -18.78
CA VAL A 84 11.65 -3.84 -17.50
C VAL A 84 10.87 -5.06 -17.05
N ARG A 85 10.84 -5.27 -15.74
CA ARG A 85 10.00 -6.28 -15.11
C ARG A 85 9.50 -5.78 -13.77
N PHE A 86 8.22 -6.00 -13.52
CA PHE A 86 7.66 -5.92 -12.18
C PHE A 86 6.68 -7.06 -11.94
N ASP A 87 6.61 -7.51 -10.70
CA ASP A 87 5.69 -8.54 -10.23
C ASP A 87 4.50 -7.86 -9.52
N VAL A 88 3.31 -8.44 -9.66
CA VAL A 88 2.06 -7.96 -9.06
C VAL A 88 1.59 -8.95 -8.02
N PHE A 89 1.27 -8.46 -6.83
CA PHE A 89 0.72 -9.25 -5.73
C PHE A 89 -0.59 -8.63 -5.24
N VAL A 90 -1.49 -9.48 -4.76
CA VAL A 90 -2.78 -9.08 -4.19
C VAL A 90 -2.92 -9.69 -2.80
N ALA A 91 -3.27 -8.85 -1.83
CA ALA A 91 -3.54 -9.24 -0.45
C ALA A 91 -4.92 -8.76 -0.02
N LYS A 92 -5.48 -9.44 0.97
CA LYS A 92 -6.65 -8.93 1.68
C LYS A 92 -6.24 -7.72 2.55
N PRO A 93 -7.08 -6.69 2.66
CA PRO A 93 -6.89 -5.63 3.64
C PRO A 93 -6.91 -6.23 5.06
N GLN A 94 -5.92 -5.92 5.89
CA GLN A 94 -5.86 -6.46 7.25
C GLN A 94 -6.52 -5.46 8.21
N GLN A 95 -7.72 -5.82 8.68
CA GLN A 95 -8.42 -5.08 9.72
C GLN A 95 -8.15 -5.75 11.07
N GLU A 96 -7.48 -5.01 11.96
CA GLU A 96 -7.14 -5.32 13.37
C GLU A 96 -5.85 -6.14 13.63
N ALA A 97 -4.87 -5.49 14.26
CA ALA A 97 -4.70 -5.60 15.72
C ALA A 97 -3.68 -4.59 16.28
N ALA A 98 -4.06 -3.30 16.39
CA ALA A 98 -3.77 -2.43 17.53
C ALA A 98 -4.15 -0.98 17.20
N ALA A 99 -5.28 -0.51 17.76
CA ALA A 99 -5.53 0.90 18.08
C ALA A 99 -5.05 1.95 17.04
N GLY A 100 -5.79 2.10 15.94
CA GLY A 100 -5.61 3.24 15.04
C GLY A 100 -6.45 3.10 13.79
N ASP A 101 -7.21 4.14 13.47
CA ASP A 101 -8.10 4.21 12.31
C ASP A 101 -7.32 4.12 10.98
N GLY A 102 -7.03 2.91 10.48
CA GLY A 102 -6.34 2.70 9.21
C GLY A 102 -6.32 1.25 8.75
N ASP A 103 -6.42 1.05 7.43
CA ASP A 103 -6.24 -0.23 6.76
C ASP A 103 -4.74 -0.51 6.57
N GLU A 104 -4.27 -1.63 7.11
CA GLU A 104 -2.85 -1.89 7.33
C GLU A 104 -2.36 -3.13 6.60
N ALA A 105 -1.06 -3.20 6.32
CA ALA A 105 -0.47 -4.29 5.58
C ALA A 105 0.95 -4.58 6.12
N GLY A 106 1.27 -5.81 6.55
CA GLY A 106 2.50 -6.05 7.33
C GLY A 106 3.77 -6.29 6.49
N PRO A 107 4.91 -6.59 7.16
CA PRO A 107 6.25 -6.39 6.61
C PRO A 107 6.77 -7.56 5.73
N ASP A 108 7.33 -7.20 4.56
CA ASP A 108 8.19 -7.91 3.57
C ASP A 108 8.01 -9.41 3.20
N SER A 109 7.41 -10.25 4.05
CA SER A 109 6.95 -11.61 3.71
C SER A 109 5.46 -11.65 3.27
N GLU A 110 4.81 -10.48 3.25
CA GLU A 110 3.35 -10.30 3.26
C GLU A 110 2.78 -9.50 2.07
N PHE A 111 3.48 -9.45 0.93
CA PHE A 111 2.97 -8.73 -0.26
C PHE A 111 1.63 -9.27 -0.79
N GLY A 112 1.24 -10.47 -0.34
CA GLY A 112 0.04 -11.17 -0.75
C GLY A 112 0.34 -12.35 -1.67
N LYS A 113 -0.68 -12.80 -2.39
CA LYS A 113 -0.55 -13.86 -3.38
C LYS A 113 -0.14 -13.26 -4.73
N PHE A 114 0.70 -13.98 -5.45
CA PHE A 114 1.17 -13.57 -6.77
C PHE A 114 0.01 -13.57 -7.77
N ALA A 115 -0.19 -12.44 -8.46
CA ALA A 115 -1.24 -12.24 -9.44
C ALA A 115 -0.71 -12.28 -10.88
N GLY A 116 0.54 -11.86 -11.09
CA GLY A 116 1.13 -11.82 -12.42
C GLY A 116 2.43 -11.03 -12.47
N SER A 117 2.98 -10.88 -13.66
CA SER A 117 4.14 -10.01 -13.91
C SER A 117 4.03 -9.39 -15.28
N LEU A 118 4.48 -8.14 -15.40
CA LEU A 118 4.78 -7.56 -16.69
C LEU A 118 6.27 -7.77 -16.96
N VAL A 119 6.59 -8.26 -18.15
CA VAL A 119 7.95 -8.29 -18.67
C VAL A 119 7.92 -7.59 -20.00
N GLU A 120 8.75 -6.57 -20.13
CA GLU A 120 8.90 -5.82 -21.35
C GLU A 120 10.34 -5.84 -21.81
N LEU A 121 10.53 -6.06 -23.11
CA LEU A 121 11.85 -6.07 -23.72
C LEU A 121 12.19 -4.67 -24.26
N ALA A 122 13.49 -4.41 -24.35
CA ALA A 122 14.01 -3.18 -24.97
C ALA A 122 13.50 -3.04 -26.41
N GLY A 123 13.34 -1.79 -26.86
CA GLY A 123 12.82 -1.46 -28.20
C GLY A 123 11.29 -1.48 -28.34
N SER A 124 10.54 -1.67 -27.26
CA SER A 124 9.08 -1.53 -27.27
C SER A 124 8.66 -0.08 -26.99
N SER A 125 8.08 0.58 -27.98
CA SER A 125 7.56 1.94 -27.81
C SER A 125 6.07 1.93 -27.45
N GLY A 126 5.66 2.93 -26.67
CA GLY A 126 4.26 3.17 -26.33
C GLY A 126 3.90 2.80 -24.90
N THR A 127 2.83 3.45 -24.43
CA THR A 127 2.21 3.21 -23.13
C THR A 127 1.48 1.88 -23.14
N LYS A 128 1.71 1.06 -22.11
CA LYS A 128 1.17 -0.30 -22.00
C LYS A 128 0.14 -0.42 -20.89
N SER A 129 -0.58 -1.52 -20.92
CA SER A 129 -1.47 -1.96 -19.86
C SER A 129 -1.24 -3.44 -19.53
N LEU A 130 -1.58 -3.83 -18.30
CA LEU A 130 -1.60 -5.22 -17.85
C LEU A 130 -2.96 -5.51 -17.22
N ASP A 131 -3.67 -6.50 -17.76
CA ASP A 131 -4.94 -6.98 -17.23
C ASP A 131 -4.77 -8.38 -16.66
N LEU A 132 -5.16 -8.57 -15.39
CA LEU A 132 -5.03 -9.82 -14.66
C LEU A 132 -6.39 -10.28 -14.14
N GLY A 133 -6.83 -11.47 -14.55
CA GLY A 133 -8.01 -12.11 -13.96
C GLY A 133 -7.72 -12.57 -12.53
N ILE A 134 -8.25 -11.87 -11.53
CA ILE A 134 -7.96 -12.12 -10.10
C ILE A 134 -9.11 -12.78 -9.34
N SER A 135 -10.19 -13.20 -10.00
CA SER A 135 -11.37 -13.81 -9.33
C SER A 135 -11.02 -15.00 -8.44
N TYR A 136 -10.20 -15.92 -8.95
CA TYR A 136 -9.75 -17.08 -8.17
C TYR A 136 -8.83 -16.63 -7.03
N LEU A 137 -7.97 -15.66 -7.30
CA LEU A 137 -7.03 -15.12 -6.32
C LEU A 137 -7.76 -14.47 -5.14
N ILE A 138 -8.83 -13.70 -5.40
CA ILE A 138 -9.70 -13.08 -4.38
C ILE A 138 -10.29 -14.15 -3.45
N LYS A 139 -10.71 -15.30 -4.00
CA LYS A 139 -11.22 -16.42 -3.20
C LYS A 139 -10.11 -17.09 -2.39
N ASP A 140 -8.93 -17.30 -2.98
CA ASP A 140 -7.77 -17.92 -2.33
C ASP A 140 -7.22 -17.08 -1.15
N ILE A 141 -7.33 -15.75 -1.23
CA ILE A 141 -6.96 -14.85 -0.13
C ILE A 141 -8.13 -14.54 0.82
N GLU A 142 -9.29 -15.16 0.62
CA GLU A 142 -10.51 -14.94 1.42
C GLU A 142 -10.93 -13.46 1.47
N ALA A 143 -10.80 -12.72 0.36
CA ALA A 143 -11.17 -11.30 0.27
C ALA A 143 -12.48 -11.06 -0.49
N THR A 144 -13.39 -12.05 -0.49
CA THR A 144 -14.64 -11.97 -1.26
C THR A 144 -15.59 -10.93 -0.67
N ASP A 145 -15.64 -10.85 0.66
CA ASP A 145 -16.42 -9.95 1.50
C ASP A 145 -15.74 -8.59 1.75
N CYS A 146 -14.45 -8.44 1.40
CA CYS A 146 -13.75 -7.17 1.51
C CYS A 146 -14.22 -6.18 0.42
N ASP A 147 -14.35 -4.91 0.79
CA ASP A 147 -14.67 -3.82 -0.15
C ASP A 147 -13.45 -3.33 -0.93
N ASN A 148 -12.26 -3.54 -0.37
CA ASN A 148 -10.98 -3.12 -0.94
C ASN A 148 -10.02 -4.30 -1.02
N LEU A 149 -9.00 -4.15 -1.86
CA LEU A 149 -7.87 -5.07 -2.00
C LEU A 149 -6.57 -4.29 -1.89
N VAL A 150 -5.55 -4.90 -1.29
CA VAL A 150 -4.20 -4.33 -1.29
C VAL A 150 -3.44 -4.91 -2.47
N VAL A 151 -3.08 -4.05 -3.42
CA VAL A 151 -2.27 -4.41 -4.59
C VAL A 151 -0.85 -3.95 -4.36
N THR A 152 0.11 -4.86 -4.51
CA THR A 152 1.53 -4.52 -4.47
C THR A 152 2.13 -4.64 -5.87
N LEU A 153 2.77 -3.56 -6.33
CA LEU A 153 3.61 -3.54 -7.52
C LEU A 153 5.08 -3.59 -7.09
N LYS A 154 5.77 -4.68 -7.39
CA LYS A 154 7.16 -4.89 -6.98
C LYS A 154 8.07 -4.79 -8.20
N PRO A 155 8.86 -3.72 -8.34
CA PRO A 155 9.85 -3.65 -9.41
C PRO A 155 10.90 -4.75 -9.23
N ARG A 156 11.33 -5.34 -10.36
CA ARG A 156 12.37 -6.38 -10.41
C ARG A 156 13.58 -5.93 -11.22
N SER A 157 13.35 -5.27 -12.35
CA SER A 157 14.42 -4.75 -13.20
C SER A 157 13.93 -3.58 -14.05
N GLY A 158 14.84 -2.68 -14.37
CA GLY A 158 14.60 -1.50 -15.19
C GLY A 158 13.71 -0.44 -14.53
N GLU A 159 13.57 0.70 -15.19
CA GLU A 159 12.79 1.83 -14.71
C GLU A 159 11.45 1.94 -15.43
N VAL A 160 10.37 1.87 -14.66
CA VAL A 160 9.00 1.92 -15.17
C VAL A 160 8.16 2.85 -14.32
N SER A 161 7.24 3.57 -14.95
CA SER A 161 6.17 4.30 -14.26
C SER A 161 4.81 3.71 -14.58
N VAL A 162 3.90 3.80 -13.62
CA VAL A 162 2.53 3.31 -13.71
C VAL A 162 1.57 4.47 -13.46
N GLY A 163 0.58 4.63 -14.33
CA GLY A 163 -0.42 5.68 -14.27
C GLY A 163 -1.54 5.39 -13.29
N SER A 164 -2.20 4.23 -13.43
CA SER A 164 -3.33 3.86 -12.58
C SER A 164 -3.45 2.36 -12.34
N VAL A 165 -4.12 2.00 -11.26
CA VAL A 165 -4.44 0.62 -10.88
C VAL A 165 -5.91 0.57 -10.47
N ARG A 166 -6.69 -0.30 -11.09
CA ARG A 166 -8.12 -0.47 -10.77
C ARG A 166 -8.57 -1.92 -10.88
N VAL A 167 -9.69 -2.24 -10.24
CA VAL A 167 -10.35 -3.54 -10.36
C VAL A 167 -11.74 -3.33 -10.97
N GLU A 168 -12.04 -4.11 -11.99
CA GLU A 168 -13.33 -4.10 -12.69
C GLU A 168 -13.96 -5.49 -12.65
N TYR A 169 -15.29 -5.54 -12.79
CA TYR A 169 -16.02 -6.80 -12.94
C TYR A 169 -16.55 -6.90 -14.36
N VAL A 170 -16.00 -7.85 -15.12
CA VAL A 170 -16.31 -8.04 -16.54
C VAL A 170 -17.20 -9.26 -16.70
N LEU A 171 -18.39 -9.08 -17.29
CA LEU A 171 -19.25 -10.19 -17.68
C LEU A 171 -18.76 -10.76 -19.02
N PRO A 172 -18.79 -12.08 -19.22
CA PRO A 172 -18.65 -12.63 -20.56
C PRO A 172 -19.79 -12.08 -21.42
N ASP A 173 -19.47 -11.70 -22.66
CA ASP A 173 -20.51 -11.44 -23.64
C ASP A 173 -21.26 -12.76 -23.83
N GLU A 174 -22.49 -12.83 -23.29
CA GLU A 174 -23.39 -13.92 -23.64
C GLU A 174 -23.74 -13.66 -25.10
N ASP A 175 -23.19 -14.50 -25.99
CA ASP A 175 -23.51 -14.48 -27.41
C ASP A 175 -25.04 -14.35 -27.55
N LEU A 176 -25.47 -13.22 -28.11
CA LEU A 176 -26.84 -13.03 -28.55
C LEU A 176 -27.08 -14.05 -29.66
N ASP A 177 -27.54 -15.25 -29.28
CA ASP A 177 -28.13 -16.20 -30.21
C ASP A 177 -29.37 -15.51 -30.83
N ASP A 178 -29.22 -15.04 -32.07
CA ASP A 178 -30.25 -14.42 -32.93
C ASP A 178 -31.38 -15.41 -33.28
#